data_AF-A0A2M6V246-F1
#
_entry.id   AF-A0A2M6V246-F1
#
_cell.length_a   1.000
_cell.length_b   1.000
_cell.length_c   1.000
_cell.angle_alpha   90.00
_cell.angle_beta   90.00
_cell.angle_gamma   90.00
#
_symmetry.space_group_name_H-M   'P 1'
#
loop_
_entity.id
_entity.type
_entity.pdbx_description
1 polymer ?
#
loop_
_entity_poly.entity_id
_entity_poly.type
_entity_poly.pdbx_seq_one_letter_code
_entity_poly.pdbx_strand_id
1 'polypeptide(L)' 'MRALPPLSNETHQHRSGPPTAYENLLGDSLERAFAQGIHELDALVAYLNTAGPSGPDGQPWTSASFEQEMARLGA' A
#
# COMPACT_ATOMS: atom_id res chain seq x y z
N MET A 1 26.04 -13.97 33.13
CA MET A 1 25.42 -13.54 31.85
C MET A 1 23.95 -13.30 32.13
N ARG A 2 23.40 -12.13 31.79
CA ARG A 2 21.99 -11.79 32.03
C ARG A 2 21.19 -12.13 30.77
N ALA A 3 20.19 -13.00 30.90
CA ALA A 3 19.29 -13.31 29.80
C ALA A 3 18.46 -12.07 29.44
N LEU A 4 18.38 -11.75 28.15
CA LEU A 4 17.45 -10.73 27.68
C LEU A 4 16.01 -11.28 27.77
N PRO A 5 15.02 -10.45 28.13
CA PRO A 5 13.63 -10.85 28.04
C PRO A 5 13.30 -11.23 26.59
N PRO A 6 12.33 -12.14 26.37
CA PRO A 6 11.91 -12.50 25.02
C PRO A 6 11.43 -11.24 24.29
N LEU A 7 12.00 -10.97 23.12
CA LEU A 7 11.50 -9.96 22.20
C LEU A 7 10.24 -10.53 21.55
N SER A 8 9.06 -10.06 21.99
CA SER A 8 7.78 -10.38 21.36
C SER A 8 7.51 -9.40 20.24
N ASN A 9 7.52 -9.87 19.00
CA ASN A 9 6.95 -9.14 17.87
C ASN A 9 5.45 -9.47 17.83
N GLU A 10 4.67 -8.78 18.65
CA GLU A 10 3.22 -8.93 18.65
C GLU A 10 2.70 -8.58 17.24
N THR A 11 2.06 -9.54 16.59
CA THR A 11 1.61 -9.36 15.21
C THR A 11 0.39 -8.43 15.18
N HIS A 12 0.64 -7.13 14.99
CA HIS A 12 -0.42 -6.12 14.85
C HIS A 12 -1.03 -6.08 13.43
N GLN A 13 -0.40 -6.75 12.47
CA GLN A 13 -0.85 -6.85 11.08
C GLN A 13 -0.74 -8.31 10.64
N HIS A 14 -1.87 -9.00 10.59
CA HIS A 14 -1.95 -10.41 10.20
C HIS A 14 -2.77 -10.52 8.92
N ARG A 15 -2.14 -10.83 7.79
CA ARG A 15 -2.89 -11.09 6.54
C ARG A 15 -3.25 -12.56 6.43
N SER A 16 -4.38 -12.85 5.80
CA SER A 16 -4.98 -14.19 5.71
C SER A 16 -4.38 -15.08 4.61
N GLY A 17 -3.53 -14.54 3.72
CA GLY A 17 -2.89 -15.26 2.61
C GLY A 17 -1.87 -14.36 1.90
N PRO A 18 -1.07 -14.84 0.93
CA PRO A 18 -0.07 -14.02 0.24
C PRO A 18 -0.69 -12.83 -0.54
N PRO A 19 0.11 -11.78 -0.86
CA PRO A 19 -0.35 -10.72 -1.76
C PRO A 19 -0.82 -11.26 -3.11
N THR A 20 -1.93 -10.71 -3.57
CA THR A 20 -2.40 -10.87 -4.94
C THR A 20 -1.47 -10.14 -5.91
N ALA A 21 -1.54 -10.47 -7.20
CA ALA A 21 -0.77 -9.77 -8.23
C ALA A 21 -1.09 -8.26 -8.27
N TYR A 22 -2.37 -7.90 -8.07
CA TYR A 22 -2.81 -6.51 -7.99
C TYR A 22 -2.17 -5.79 -6.80
N GLU A 23 -2.19 -6.38 -5.60
CA GLU A 23 -1.59 -5.77 -4.40
C GLU A 23 -0.07 -5.59 -4.54
N ASN A 24 0.62 -6.56 -5.17
CA ASN A 24 2.05 -6.40 -5.48
C ASN A 24 2.29 -5.25 -6.46
N LEU A 25 1.53 -5.17 -7.55
CA LEU A 25 1.67 -4.09 -8.53
C LEU A 25 1.37 -2.71 -7.95
N LEU A 26 0.36 -2.63 -7.07
CA LEU A 26 0.02 -1.42 -6.34
C LEU A 26 1.17 -1.03 -5.40
N GLY A 27 1.67 -1.97 -4.59
CA GLY A 27 2.81 -1.77 -3.70
C GLY A 27 4.05 -1.27 -4.44
N ASP A 28 4.45 -1.97 -5.51
CA ASP A 28 5.60 -1.58 -6.35
C ASP A 28 5.44 -0.15 -6.92
N SER A 29 4.22 0.24 -7.28
CA SER A 29 3.93 1.57 -7.82
C SER A 29 4.03 2.65 -6.74
N LEU A 30 3.54 2.36 -5.53
CA LEU A 30 3.66 3.26 -4.37
C LEU A 30 5.12 3.45 -3.95
N GLU A 31 5.90 2.36 -3.90
CA GLU A 31 7.34 2.41 -3.60
C GLU A 31 8.09 3.28 -4.62
N ARG A 32 7.80 3.13 -5.91
CA ARG A 32 8.39 3.98 -6.97
C ARG A 32 8.00 5.45 -6.84
N ALA A 33 6.75 5.75 -6.49
CA ALA A 33 6.28 7.13 -6.29
C ALA A 33 7.00 7.78 -5.09
N PHE A 34 7.08 7.07 -3.97
CA PHE A 34 7.79 7.55 -2.78
C PHE A 34 9.30 7.69 -3.00
N ALA A 35 9.93 6.80 -3.75
CA ALA A 35 11.33 6.94 -4.14
C ALA A 35 11.60 8.21 -5.00
N GLN A 36 10.57 8.75 -5.66
CA GLN A 36 10.63 10.02 -6.41
C GLN A 36 10.26 11.24 -5.56
N GLY A 37 9.95 11.06 -4.27
CA GLY A 37 9.57 12.14 -3.35
C GLY A 37 8.10 12.56 -3.45
N ILE A 38 7.24 11.75 -4.07
CA ILE A 38 5.81 12.03 -4.19
C ILE A 38 5.11 11.62 -2.90
N HIS A 39 4.90 12.54 -1.97
CA HIS A 39 4.29 12.24 -0.66
C HIS A 39 2.86 12.77 -0.50
N GLU A 40 2.41 13.67 -1.38
CA GLU A 40 1.06 14.24 -1.32
C GLU A 40 0.05 13.35 -2.04
N LEU A 41 -1.13 13.16 -1.45
CA LEU A 41 -2.16 12.23 -1.93
C LEU A 41 -2.57 12.51 -3.39
N ASP A 42 -2.85 13.76 -3.73
CA ASP A 42 -3.28 14.11 -5.08
C ASP A 42 -2.17 13.84 -6.12
N ALA A 43 -0.91 14.07 -5.74
CA ALA A 43 0.24 13.78 -6.60
C ALA A 43 0.46 12.26 -6.75
N LEU A 44 0.22 11.49 -5.70
CA LEU A 44 0.27 10.03 -5.72
C LEU A 44 -0.82 9.44 -6.63
N VAL A 45 -2.05 9.94 -6.53
CA VAL A 45 -3.17 9.56 -7.41
C VAL A 45 -2.86 9.91 -8.87
N ALA A 46 -2.30 11.09 -9.13
CA ALA A 46 -1.87 11.47 -10.48
C ALA A 46 -0.78 10.53 -11.03
N TYR A 47 0.19 10.14 -10.19
CA TYR A 47 1.21 9.18 -10.56
C TYR A 47 0.61 7.81 -10.90
N LEU A 48 -0.28 7.29 -10.05
CA LEU A 48 -0.94 5.99 -10.27
C LEU A 48 -1.74 5.97 -11.57
N ASN A 49 -2.46 7.05 -11.88
CA ASN A 49 -3.18 7.18 -13.15
C ASN A 49 -2.27 7.26 -14.39
N THR A 50 -1.00 7.60 -14.20
CA THR A 50 -0.02 7.71 -15.30
C THR A 50 0.79 6.44 -15.49
N ALA A 51 1.20 5.79 -14.40
CA ALA A 51 2.21 4.74 -14.40
C ALA A 51 1.90 3.55 -13.46
N GLY A 52 0.79 3.60 -12.71
CA GLY A 52 0.36 2.55 -11.80
C GLY A 52 -0.71 1.63 -12.39
N PRO A 53 -1.17 0.63 -11.63
CA PRO A 53 -2.35 -0.15 -12.00
C PRO A 53 -3.60 0.74 -12.00
N SER A 54 -4.61 0.36 -12.79
CA SER A 54 -5.95 0.94 -12.67
C SER A 54 -6.48 0.79 -11.25
N GLY A 55 -7.31 1.73 -10.83
CA GLY A 55 -8.03 1.63 -9.57
C GLY A 55 -9.07 0.49 -9.57
N PRO A 56 -9.78 0.33 -8.44
CA PRO A 56 -10.84 -0.67 -8.31
C PRO A 56 -11.80 -0.66 -9.49
N ASP A 57 -12.22 -1.85 -9.93
CA ASP A 57 -13.09 -2.06 -11.09
C ASP A 57 -12.57 -1.47 -12.41
N GLY A 58 -11.26 -1.26 -12.52
CA GLY A 58 -10.60 -0.72 -13.72
C GLY A 58 -10.79 0.78 -13.90
N GLN A 59 -11.33 1.49 -12.91
CA GLN A 59 -11.56 2.93 -12.99
C GLN A 59 -10.28 3.72 -12.71
N PRO A 60 -10.19 4.98 -13.20
CA PRO A 60 -9.14 5.89 -12.78
C PRO A 60 -9.15 6.10 -11.26
N TRP A 61 -7.98 6.29 -10.68
CA TRP A 61 -7.85 6.66 -9.28
C TRP A 61 -8.40 8.05 -9.01
N THR A 62 -9.08 8.16 -7.88
CA THR A 62 -9.41 9.42 -7.21
C THR A 62 -8.87 9.33 -5.79
N SER A 63 -8.69 10.46 -5.11
CA SER A 63 -8.24 10.47 -3.70
C SER A 63 -9.19 9.65 -2.82
N ALA A 64 -10.51 9.75 -3.06
CA ALA A 64 -11.52 8.97 -2.33
C ALA A 64 -11.43 7.45 -2.59
N SER A 65 -11.27 7.02 -3.86
CA SER A 65 -11.13 5.59 -4.16
C SER A 65 -9.80 5.01 -3.68
N PHE A 66 -8.74 5.82 -3.65
CA PHE A 66 -7.47 5.46 -3.04
C PHE A 66 -7.62 5.21 -1.54
N GLU A 67 -8.17 6.18 -0.80
CA GLU A 67 -8.40 6.04 0.65
C GLU A 67 -9.27 4.84 0.99
N GLN A 68 -10.36 4.62 0.24
CA GLN A 68 -11.23 3.47 0.42
C GLN A 68 -10.50 2.15 0.21
N GLU A 69 -9.66 2.07 -0.82
CA GLU A 69 -8.89 0.86 -1.10
C GLU A 69 -7.81 0.61 -0.04
N MET A 70 -7.10 1.66 0.41
CA MET A 70 -6.12 1.52 1.49
C MET A 70 -6.78 1.08 2.80
N ALA A 71 -7.97 1.60 3.11
CA ALA A 71 -8.75 1.17 4.26
C ALA A 71 -9.20 -0.30 4.14
N ARG A 72 -9.60 -0.74 2.94
CA ARG A 72 -9.97 -2.14 2.68
C ARG A 72 -8.78 -3.10 2.81
N LEU A 73 -7.61 -2.70 2.32
CA LEU A 73 -6.40 -3.52 2.34
C LEU A 73 -5.71 -3.54 3.70
N GLY A 74 -5.91 -2.51 4.53
CA GLY A 74 -5.36 -2.41 5.88
C GLY A 74 -6.25 -2.96 7.00
N ALA A 75 -7.46 -3.44 6.68
CA ALA A 75 -8.40 -4.06 7.62
C ALA A 75 -8.03 -5.53 7.92
#